data_AF-A0A6G9S8A2-F1
#
_entry.id   AF-A0A6G9S8A2-F1
#
_cell.length_a   1.000
_cell.length_b   1.000
_cell.length_c   1.000
_cell.angle_alpha   90.00
_cell.angle_beta   90.00
_cell.angle_gamma   90.00
#
_symmetry.space_group_name_H-M   'P 1'
#
loop_
_entity.id
_entity.type
_entity.pdbx_description
1 polymer ?
#
loop_
_entity_poly.entity_id
_entity_poly.type
_entity_poly.pdbx_seq_one_letter_code
_entity_poly.pdbx_strand_id
1 'polypeptide(L)'
;MSETSPAKDSRIDLRVTQEQKELLEKAASLRGISLSAYTLSHLLPIAKQEIDNQERLVLSDCDRDLFMSMMENPPELQGNLKTTIKKYRAKYGQ
;
A
#
# COMPACT_ATOMS: atom_id res chain seq x y z
N MET A 1 9.91 -0.65 -28.89
CA MET A 1 9.53 -1.96 -28.33
C MET A 1 8.24 -1.73 -27.59
N SER A 2 7.12 -2.26 -28.09
CA SER A 2 5.81 -2.09 -27.47
C SER A 2 5.72 -3.03 -26.28
N GLU A 3 5.63 -2.50 -25.06
CA GLU A 3 5.31 -3.30 -23.89
C GLU A 3 3.87 -3.79 -24.03
N THR A 4 3.70 -5.07 -24.27
CA THR A 4 2.40 -5.72 -24.27
C THR A 4 1.88 -5.72 -22.83
N SER A 5 0.82 -4.96 -22.55
CA SER A 5 0.16 -4.99 -21.24
C SER A 5 -0.16 -6.43 -20.83
N PRO A 6 0.08 -6.83 -19.58
CA PRO A 6 -0.16 -8.20 -19.13
C PRO A 6 -1.62 -8.59 -19.38
N ALA A 7 -1.82 -9.84 -19.82
CA ALA A 7 -3.14 -10.39 -20.08
C ALA A 7 -4.02 -10.32 -18.81
N LYS A 8 -5.28 -9.91 -18.97
CA LYS A 8 -6.25 -9.79 -17.87
C LYS A 8 -6.86 -11.16 -17.54
N ASP A 9 -6.03 -12.07 -17.05
CA ASP A 9 -6.42 -13.48 -16.85
C ASP A 9 -6.92 -13.78 -15.42
N SER A 10 -6.71 -12.88 -14.47
CA SER A 10 -7.21 -13.00 -13.08
C SER A 10 -8.66 -12.54 -12.94
N ARG A 11 -9.45 -13.25 -12.12
CA ARG A 11 -10.87 -12.96 -11.88
C ARG A 11 -11.12 -12.50 -10.45
N ILE A 12 -12.14 -11.66 -10.28
CA ILE A 12 -12.70 -11.25 -8.98
C ILE A 12 -14.16 -11.69 -8.97
N ASP A 13 -14.52 -12.55 -8.01
CA ASP A 13 -15.88 -13.02 -7.81
C ASP A 13 -16.55 -12.25 -6.67
N LEU A 14 -17.69 -11.62 -6.94
CA LEU A 14 -18.46 -10.84 -5.96
C LEU A 14 -19.89 -11.39 -5.88
N ARG A 15 -20.34 -11.68 -4.66
CA ARG A 15 -21.76 -11.97 -4.39
C ARG A 15 -22.41 -10.71 -3.86
N VAL A 16 -23.51 -10.31 -4.50
CA VAL A 16 -24.26 -9.10 -4.16
C VAL A 16 -25.74 -9.42 -4.12
N THR A 17 -26.51 -8.60 -3.41
CA THR A 17 -27.98 -8.66 -3.49
C THR A 17 -28.46 -8.14 -4.84
N GLN A 18 -29.71 -8.45 -5.19
CA GLN A 18 -30.34 -7.95 -6.41
C GLN A 18 -30.36 -6.41 -6.45
N GLU A 19 -30.73 -5.78 -5.33
CA GLU A 19 -30.77 -4.32 -5.20
C GLU A 19 -29.39 -3.68 -5.41
N GLN A 20 -28.33 -4.27 -4.82
CA GLN A 20 -26.96 -3.79 -5.02
C GLN A 20 -26.53 -3.91 -6.49
N LYS A 21 -26.89 -5.00 -7.15
CA LYS A 21 -26.58 -5.21 -8.57
C LYS A 21 -27.27 -4.15 -9.43
N GLU A 22 -28.57 -3.94 -9.26
CA GLU A 22 -29.35 -2.96 -10.02
C GLU A 22 -28.81 -1.54 -9.84
N LEU A 23 -28.44 -1.17 -8.61
CA LEU A 23 -27.83 0.12 -8.31
C LEU A 23 -26.52 0.32 -9.10
N LEU A 24 -25.62 -0.68 -9.04
CA LEU A 24 -24.33 -0.61 -9.73
C LEU A 24 -24.50 -0.63 -11.26
N GLU A 25 -25.42 -1.42 -11.80
CA GLU A 25 -25.72 -1.47 -13.24
C GLU A 25 -26.28 -0.13 -13.74
N LYS A 26 -27.17 0.50 -12.97
CA LYS A 26 -27.69 1.84 -13.28
C LYS A 26 -26.55 2.87 -13.29
N ALA A 27 -25.68 2.85 -12.29
CA ALA A 27 -24.56 3.79 -12.22
C ALA A 27 -23.55 3.58 -13.36
N ALA A 28 -23.25 2.33 -13.71
CA ALA A 28 -22.41 1.97 -14.86
C ALA A 28 -23.03 2.46 -16.18
N SER A 29 -24.34 2.27 -16.36
CA SER A 29 -25.10 2.70 -17.54
C SER A 29 -25.08 4.22 -17.71
N LEU A 30 -25.26 4.98 -16.62
CA LEU A 30 -25.17 6.45 -16.64
C LEU A 30 -23.79 6.96 -17.05
N ARG A 31 -22.72 6.17 -16.81
CA ARG A 31 -21.36 6.48 -17.25
C ARG A 31 -21.01 5.89 -18.63
N GLY A 32 -21.90 5.11 -19.24
CA GLY A 32 -21.67 4.46 -20.53
C GLY A 32 -20.56 3.39 -20.50
N ILE A 33 -20.34 2.73 -19.35
CA ILE A 33 -19.31 1.70 -19.17
C ILE A 33 -19.92 0.40 -18.63
N SER A 34 -19.21 -0.72 -18.78
CA SER A 34 -19.68 -2.00 -18.23
C SER A 34 -19.69 -1.98 -16.70
N LEU A 35 -20.51 -2.85 -16.09
CA LEU A 35 -20.52 -3.05 -14.64
C LEU A 35 -19.12 -3.39 -14.09
N SER A 36 -18.38 -4.27 -14.78
CA SER A 36 -17.02 -4.62 -14.39
C SER A 36 -16.05 -3.44 -14.44
N ALA A 37 -16.11 -2.62 -15.49
CA ALA A 37 -15.28 -1.42 -15.62
C ALA A 37 -15.66 -0.37 -14.57
N TYR A 38 -16.96 -0.19 -14.31
CA TYR A 38 -17.46 0.70 -13.26
C TYR A 38 -16.93 0.29 -11.89
N THR A 39 -17.06 -0.99 -11.52
CA THR A 39 -16.58 -1.51 -10.24
C THR A 39 -15.08 -1.34 -10.09
N LEU A 40 -14.28 -1.72 -11.10
CA LEU A 40 -12.82 -1.55 -11.04
C LEU A 40 -12.39 -0.09 -10.96
N SER A 41 -13.08 0.82 -11.67
CA SER A 41 -12.74 2.25 -11.67
C SER A 41 -12.91 2.90 -10.29
N HIS A 42 -13.80 2.38 -9.44
CA HIS A 42 -14.00 2.88 -8.09
C HIS A 42 -13.16 2.11 -7.06
N LEU A 43 -13.04 0.78 -7.21
CA LEU A 43 -12.36 -0.05 -6.22
C LEU A 43 -10.83 0.13 -6.25
N LEU A 44 -10.22 0.26 -7.44
CA LEU A 44 -8.77 0.35 -7.57
C LEU A 44 -8.16 1.60 -6.91
N PRO A 45 -8.72 2.82 -7.07
CA PRO A 45 -8.19 4.00 -6.38
C PRO A 45 -8.29 3.88 -4.86
N ILE A 46 -9.41 3.34 -4.35
CA ILE A 46 -9.63 3.15 -2.91
C ILE A 46 -8.59 2.19 -2.35
N ALA A 47 -8.42 1.01 -2.97
CA ALA A 47 -7.44 0.02 -2.52
C ALA A 47 -6.01 0.59 -2.54
N LYS A 48 -5.65 1.37 -3.57
CA LYS A 48 -4.34 2.03 -3.63
C LYS A 48 -4.14 3.03 -2.51
N GLN A 49 -5.16 3.83 -2.20
CA GLN A 49 -5.10 4.82 -1.13
C GLN A 49 -4.99 4.15 0.24
N GLU A 50 -5.72 3.05 0.48
CA GLU A 50 -5.65 2.30 1.73
C GLU A 50 -4.26 1.71 1.97
N ILE A 51 -3.66 1.12 0.92
CA ILE A 51 -2.28 0.61 0.99
C ILE A 51 -1.31 1.76 1.26
N ASP A 52 -1.41 2.86 0.52
CA ASP A 52 -0.50 4.00 0.68
C ASP A 52 -0.59 4.61 2.08
N ASN A 53 -1.79 4.74 2.63
CA ASN A 53 -2.01 5.24 3.98
C ASN A 53 -1.38 4.34 5.06
N GLN A 54 -1.34 3.03 4.83
CA GLN A 54 -0.80 2.08 5.80
C GLN A 54 0.72 1.91 5.67
N GLU A 55 1.26 1.99 4.45
CA GLU A 55 2.68 1.78 4.17
C GLU A 55 3.51 3.06 4.21
N ARG A 56 2.89 4.24 4.03
CA ARG A 56 3.59 5.53 4.02
C ARG A 56 3.61 6.16 5.41
N LEU A 57 4.82 6.35 5.94
CA LEU A 57 5.06 7.28 7.05
C LEU A 57 5.14 8.71 6.51
N VAL A 58 4.14 9.53 6.83
CA VAL A 58 4.17 10.97 6.57
C VAL A 58 4.71 11.67 7.82
N LEU A 59 5.90 12.25 7.69
CA LEU A 59 6.55 12.98 8.79
C LEU A 59 6.11 14.45 8.78
N SER A 60 6.00 15.05 9.97
CA SER A 60 5.95 16.51 10.07
C SER A 60 7.29 17.12 9.61
N ASP A 61 7.34 18.42 9.33
CA ASP A 61 8.61 19.08 8.97
C ASP A 61 9.68 18.89 10.05
N CYS A 62 9.29 18.97 11.32
CA CYS A 62 10.19 18.74 12.46
C CYS A 62 10.73 17.30 12.47
N ASP A 63 9.85 16.31 12.31
CA ASP A 63 10.25 14.90 12.33
C ASP A 63 11.08 14.53 11.10
N ARG A 64 10.80 15.15 9.94
CA ARG A 64 11.61 15.01 8.73
C ARG A 64 13.02 15.54 8.98
N ASP A 65 13.14 16.77 9.49
CA ASP A 65 14.44 17.39 9.71
C ASP A 65 15.26 16.60 10.75
N LEU A 66 14.59 16.10 11.79
CA LEU A 66 15.19 15.19 12.76
C LEU A 66 15.68 13.89 12.09
N PHE A 67 14.82 13.23 11.32
CA PHE A 67 15.16 12.00 10.61
C PHE A 67 16.34 12.21 9.65
N MET A 68 16.34 13.29 8.87
CA MET A 68 17.45 13.62 7.97
C MET A 68 18.74 13.88 8.73
N SER A 69 18.69 14.64 9.83
CA SER A 69 19.87 14.90 10.66
C SER A 69 20.47 13.61 11.24
N MET A 70 19.63 12.65 11.63
CA MET A 70 20.05 11.33 12.12
C MET A 70 20.63 10.45 11.01
N MET A 71 20.13 10.56 9.78
CA MET A 71 20.66 9.83 8.63
C MET A 71 22.03 10.36 8.20
N GLU A 72 22.22 11.68 8.21
CA GLU A 72 23.50 12.33 7.90
C GLU A 72 24.54 12.14 9.01
N ASN A 73 24.09 12.18 10.27
CA ASN A 73 24.93 12.05 11.45
C ASN A 73 24.44 10.88 12.31
N PRO A 74 24.67 9.63 11.85
CA PRO A 74 24.17 8.45 12.56
C PRO A 74 24.74 8.41 13.98
N PRO A 75 23.91 8.36 15.03
CA PRO A 75 24.39 8.33 16.40
C PRO A 75 25.10 7.02 16.68
N GLU A 76 26.14 7.06 17.52
CA GLU A 76 26.77 5.83 17.97
C GLU A 76 25.78 4.97 18.77
N LEU A 77 25.84 3.65 18.57
CA LEU A 77 25.07 2.71 19.38
C LEU A 77 25.54 2.79 20.84
N GLN A 78 24.64 3.20 21.74
CA GLN A 78 24.90 3.30 23.17
C GLN A 78 23.95 2.42 24.00
N GLY A 79 24.31 2.23 25.27
CA GLY A 79 23.45 1.61 26.28
C GLY A 79 23.04 0.16 25.99
N ASN A 80 21.81 -0.19 26.40
CA ASN A 80 21.28 -1.55 26.36
C ASN A 80 21.13 -2.11 24.93
N LEU A 81 20.94 -1.24 23.93
CA LEU A 81 20.84 -1.68 22.54
C LEU A 81 22.19 -2.22 22.04
N LYS A 82 23.30 -1.54 22.35
CA LYS A 82 24.67 -2.00 22.01
C LYS A 82 24.98 -3.37 22.61
N THR A 83 24.65 -3.56 23.89
CA THR A 83 24.92 -4.82 24.59
C THR A 83 24.04 -5.96 24.06
N THR A 84 22.78 -5.67 23.74
CA THR A 84 21.83 -6.65 23.20
C THR A 84 22.23 -7.12 21.79
N ILE A 85 22.60 -6.19 20.91
CA ILE A 85 23.11 -6.52 19.56
C ILE A 85 24.39 -7.38 19.66
N LYS A 86 25.32 -7.05 20.57
CA LYS A 86 26.53 -7.87 20.81
C LYS A 86 26.18 -9.29 21.25
N LYS A 87 25.26 -9.45 22.21
CA LYS A 87 24.81 -10.77 22.69
C LYS A 87 24.12 -11.57 21.58
N TYR A 88 23.27 -10.93 20.79
CA TYR A 88 22.58 -11.57 19.66
C TYR A 88 23.59 -12.09 18.62
N ARG A 89 24.55 -11.24 18.21
CA ARG A 89 25.61 -11.63 17.26
C ARG A 89 26.49 -12.76 17.80
N ALA A 90 26.84 -12.75 19.09
CA ALA A 90 27.61 -13.84 19.70
C ALA A 90 26.82 -15.16 19.78
N LYS A 91 25.48 -15.10 19.86
CA LYS A 91 24.62 -16.29 19.98
C LYS A 91 24.19 -16.88 18.64
N TYR A 92 24.07 -16.06 17.59
CA TYR A 92 23.49 -16.46 16.30
C TYR A 92 24.31 -16.06 15.06
N GLY A 93 25.44 -15.38 15.23
CA GLY A 93 26.30 -14.98 14.11
C GLY A 93 27.18 -16.12 13.62
N GLN A 94 26.61 -17.02 12.82
CA GLN A 94 27.32 -17.71 11.75
C GLN A 94 26.97 -17.03 10.42
#